data_AF-A0A931ZE45-F1
#
_entry.id   AF-A0A931ZE45-F1
#
_cell.length_a   1.000
_cell.length_b   1.000
_cell.length_c   1.000
_cell.angle_alpha   90.00
_cell.angle_beta   90.00
_cell.angle_gamma   90.00
#
_symmetry.space_group_name_H-M   'P 1'
#
loop_
_entity.id
_entity.type
_entity.pdbx_description
1 polymer ?
#
loop_
_entity_poly.entity_id
_entity_poly.type
_entity_poly.pdbx_seq_one_letter_code
_entity_poly.pdbx_strand_id
1 'polypeptide(L)'
;MTWLERLQDRDTKEYLLGFLVILAIVGIIRNGAEKTIPQLFISLAATSFFDILFNTLEQKPLYFPKSALVSGLIIAMVLAVPQPWYVLVFAGAFAMVLKHFLRPGDRHIFNPGGSGVMAAHLVFGASFGWWGEAIPELVIVGGLLVIGVFFLRLWIPVTYAVGYFLFWGLAALTGYGNLEVPPLTIQALTNLPL
;
A
#
# COMPACT_ATOMS: atom_id res chain seq x y z
N MET A 1 9.44 -21.35 22.75
CA MET A 1 9.70 -20.55 21.54
C MET A 1 10.93 -21.10 20.83
N THR A 2 10.74 -21.82 19.73
CA THR A 2 11.79 -22.52 18.98
C THR A 2 12.59 -21.56 18.10
N TRP A 3 13.79 -21.96 17.65
CA TRP A 3 14.65 -21.11 16.81
C TRP A 3 14.01 -20.73 15.46
N LEU A 4 13.12 -21.58 14.94
CA LEU A 4 12.37 -21.34 13.69
C LEU A 4 11.32 -20.22 13.85
N GLU A 5 10.66 -20.14 15.00
CA GLU A 5 9.67 -19.09 15.30
C GLU A 5 10.30 -17.69 15.42
N ARG A 6 11.58 -17.62 15.83
CA ARG A 6 12.31 -16.36 15.96
C ARG A 6 12.76 -15.76 14.62
N LEU A 7 13.21 -16.59 13.69
CA LEU A 7 13.57 -16.17 12.33
C LEU A 7 12.35 -15.71 11.53
N GLN A 8 11.19 -16.32 11.79
CA GLN A 8 9.99 -16.09 10.99
C GLN A 8 9.34 -14.71 11.19
N ASP A 9 9.50 -14.06 12.35
CA ASP A 9 8.69 -12.88 12.70
C ASP A 9 9.45 -11.53 12.75
N ARG A 10 10.77 -11.55 12.99
CA ARG A 10 11.60 -10.33 12.95
C ARG A 10 12.28 -10.09 11.60
N ASP A 11 12.87 -11.12 11.00
CA ASP A 11 13.70 -10.93 9.80
C ASP A 11 12.86 -10.59 8.56
N THR A 12 11.65 -11.16 8.49
CA THR A 12 10.74 -11.05 7.34
C THR A 12 10.35 -9.62 6.98
N LYS A 13 10.05 -8.78 7.98
CA LYS A 13 9.61 -7.38 7.75
C LYS A 13 10.77 -6.49 7.32
N GLU A 14 11.97 -6.77 7.81
CA GLU A 14 13.18 -6.02 7.49
C GLU A 14 13.65 -6.34 6.07
N TYR A 15 13.58 -7.60 5.66
CA TYR A 15 13.82 -7.98 4.26
C TYR A 15 12.82 -7.35 3.31
N LEU A 16 11.52 -7.37 3.63
CA LEU A 16 10.50 -6.75 2.79
C LEU A 16 10.70 -5.23 2.71
N LEU A 17 10.96 -4.56 3.83
CA LEU A 17 11.24 -3.13 3.86
C LEU A 17 12.47 -2.80 3.01
N GLY A 18 13.58 -3.53 3.19
CA GLY A 18 14.80 -3.35 2.42
C GLY A 18 14.57 -3.55 0.92
N PHE A 19 13.84 -4.60 0.54
CA PHE A 19 13.49 -4.88 -0.85
C PHE A 19 12.66 -3.75 -1.48
N LEU A 20 11.61 -3.28 -0.78
CA LEU A 20 10.79 -2.17 -1.27
C LEU A 20 11.56 -0.85 -1.35
N VAL A 21 12.51 -0.61 -0.44
CA VAL A 21 13.40 0.55 -0.51
C VAL A 21 14.30 0.48 -1.74
N ILE A 22 14.87 -0.70 -2.04
CA ILE A 22 15.68 -0.90 -3.25
C ILE A 22 14.84 -0.62 -4.50
N LEU A 23 13.62 -1.17 -4.58
CA LEU A 23 12.69 -0.90 -5.67
C LEU A 23 12.36 0.59 -5.80
N ALA A 24 12.12 1.27 -4.68
CA ALA A 24 11.85 2.70 -4.68
C ALA A 24 13.04 3.51 -5.21
N ILE A 25 14.27 3.18 -4.81
CA ILE A 25 15.48 3.86 -5.30
C ILE A 25 15.62 3.69 -6.81
N VAL A 26 15.49 2.45 -7.31
CA VAL A 26 15.56 2.17 -8.76
C VAL A 26 14.43 2.90 -9.51
N GLY A 27 13.22 2.90 -8.94
CA GLY A 27 12.06 3.60 -9.49
C GLY A 27 12.25 5.13 -9.54
N ILE A 28 12.84 5.73 -8.52
CA ILE A 28 13.18 7.16 -8.46
C ILE A 28 14.14 7.54 -9.58
N ILE A 29 15.19 6.74 -9.77
CA ILE A 29 16.21 6.98 -10.82
C ILE A 29 15.58 6.97 -12.21
N ARG A 30 14.60 6.09 -12.46
CA ARG A 30 13.96 5.96 -13.79
C ARG A 30 12.84 6.97 -14.05
N ASN A 31 12.03 7.28 -13.05
CA ASN A 31 10.81 8.09 -13.23
C ASN A 31 11.00 9.57 -12.85
N GLY A 32 12.18 9.92 -12.34
CA GLY A 32 12.54 11.27 -11.94
C GLY A 32 12.19 11.56 -10.47
N ALA A 33 13.16 12.13 -9.75
CA ALA A 33 13.08 12.41 -8.32
C ALA A 33 12.02 13.47 -7.97
N GLU A 34 11.80 14.45 -8.84
CA GLU A 34 10.93 15.61 -8.60
C GLU A 34 9.49 15.19 -8.27
N LYS A 35 8.97 14.16 -8.94
CA LYS A 35 7.59 13.69 -8.74
C LYS A 35 7.50 12.51 -7.78
N THR A 36 8.49 11.62 -7.79
CA THR A 36 8.48 10.39 -6.99
C THR A 36 8.81 10.63 -5.52
N ILE A 37 9.75 11.52 -5.20
CA ILE A 37 10.13 11.80 -3.80
C ILE A 37 8.99 12.40 -2.99
N PRO A 38 8.25 13.44 -3.47
CA PRO A 38 7.12 13.96 -2.72
C PRO A 38 6.03 12.91 -2.48
N GLN A 39 5.70 12.11 -3.49
CA GLN A 39 4.71 11.04 -3.36
C GLN A 39 5.14 9.99 -2.33
N LEU A 40 6.42 9.59 -2.36
CA LEU A 40 6.99 8.65 -1.40
C LEU A 40 6.99 9.22 0.02
N PHE A 41 7.44 10.46 0.18
CA PHE A 41 7.48 11.14 1.48
C PHE A 41 6.08 11.29 2.09
N ILE A 42 5.11 11.79 1.32
CA ILE A 42 3.73 11.98 1.79
C ILE A 42 3.10 10.64 2.18
N SER A 43 3.29 9.59 1.37
CA SER A 43 2.73 8.27 1.66
C SER A 43 3.32 7.67 2.94
N LEU A 44 4.65 7.76 3.12
CA LEU A 44 5.33 7.30 4.32
C LEU A 44 4.92 8.09 5.57
N ALA A 45 4.83 9.42 5.44
CA ALA A 45 4.42 10.30 6.52
C ALA A 45 2.97 10.00 6.94
N ALA A 46 2.06 9.85 5.97
CA ALA A 46 0.66 9.56 6.24
C ALA A 46 0.49 8.21 6.95
N THR A 47 1.06 7.13 6.43
CA THR A 47 0.91 5.81 7.06
C THR A 47 1.55 5.79 8.45
N SER A 48 2.75 6.35 8.62
CA SER A 48 3.43 6.39 9.92
C SER A 48 2.66 7.23 10.94
N PHE A 49 2.14 8.39 10.51
CA PHE A 49 1.35 9.26 11.36
C PHE A 49 0.07 8.57 11.86
N PHE A 50 -0.73 8.00 10.96
CA PHE A 50 -1.97 7.34 11.35
C PHE A 50 -1.73 6.06 12.15
N ASP A 51 -0.66 5.33 11.87
CA ASP A 51 -0.27 4.15 12.64
C ASP A 51 0.09 4.50 14.08
N ILE A 52 0.94 5.51 14.27
CA ILE A 52 1.31 6.01 15.60
C ILE A 52 0.07 6.56 16.30
N LEU A 53 -0.75 7.34 15.61
CA LEU A 53 -1.99 7.90 16.15
C LEU A 53 -2.92 6.80 16.67
N PHE A 54 -3.25 5.80 15.85
CA PHE A 54 -4.13 4.70 16.27
C PHE A 54 -3.49 3.84 17.36
N ASN A 55 -2.18 3.63 17.33
CA ASN A 55 -1.47 2.96 18.41
C ASN A 55 -1.56 3.73 19.75
N THR A 56 -1.45 5.06 19.71
CA THR A 56 -1.63 5.91 20.89
C THR A 56 -3.08 5.92 21.37
N LEU A 57 -4.07 5.93 20.47
CA LEU A 57 -5.49 5.80 20.83
C LEU A 57 -5.80 4.44 21.47
N GLU A 58 -5.08 3.38 21.07
CA GLU A 58 -5.13 2.05 21.70
C GLU A 58 -4.33 1.96 23.00
N GLN A 59 -3.75 3.07 23.49
CA GLN A 59 -2.93 3.14 24.72
C GLN A 59 -1.72 2.17 24.72
N LYS A 60 -1.18 1.89 23.53
CA LYS A 60 -0.01 1.03 23.36
C LYS A 60 1.28 1.85 23.47
N PRO A 61 2.42 1.22 23.84
CA PRO A 61 3.69 1.92 23.92
C PRO A 61 4.11 2.47 22.55
N LEU A 62 4.82 3.60 22.56
CA LEU A 62 5.43 4.16 21.36
C LEU A 62 6.44 3.18 20.78
N TYR A 63 6.45 3.09 19.46
CA TYR A 63 7.32 2.16 18.73
C TYR A 63 7.64 2.72 17.35
N PHE A 64 8.64 2.13 16.69
CA PHE A 64 9.00 2.50 15.32
C PHE A 64 8.11 1.75 14.31
N PRO A 65 7.30 2.43 13.47
CA PRO A 65 6.21 1.82 12.72
C PRO A 65 6.68 1.13 11.42
N LYS A 66 7.58 0.14 11.52
CA LYS A 66 8.16 -0.60 10.36
C LYS A 66 7.11 -1.11 9.36
N SER A 67 6.01 -1.66 9.87
CA SER A 67 4.93 -2.19 9.03
C SER A 67 4.09 -1.10 8.33
N ALA A 68 3.97 0.08 8.94
CA ALA A 68 3.34 1.24 8.31
C ALA A 68 4.23 1.81 7.19
N LEU A 69 5.55 1.80 7.37
CA LEU A 69 6.51 2.18 6.34
C LEU A 69 6.40 1.27 5.11
N VAL A 70 6.32 -0.06 5.31
CA VAL A 70 6.06 -1.02 4.22
C VAL A 70 4.77 -0.66 3.47
N SER A 71 3.68 -0.37 4.20
CA SER A 71 2.41 0.02 3.59
C SER A 71 2.51 1.32 2.80
N GLY A 72 3.25 2.31 3.33
CA GLY A 72 3.48 3.60 2.68
C GLY A 72 4.32 3.47 1.41
N LEU A 73 5.34 2.59 1.40
CA LEU A 73 6.11 2.26 0.20
C LEU A 73 5.24 1.60 -0.87
N ILE A 74 4.37 0.66 -0.49
CA ILE A 74 3.43 0.02 -1.41
C ILE A 74 2.50 1.07 -2.03
N ILE A 75 1.88 1.93 -1.20
CA ILE A 75 0.97 2.98 -1.68
C ILE A 75 1.70 3.91 -2.65
N ALA A 76 2.88 4.40 -2.26
CA ALA A 76 3.68 5.29 -3.09
C ALA A 76 4.01 4.68 -4.44
N MET A 77 4.50 3.43 -4.46
CA MET A 77 5.00 2.76 -5.67
C MET A 77 3.89 2.26 -6.59
N VAL A 78 2.75 1.83 -6.06
CA VAL A 78 1.68 1.23 -6.85
C VAL A 78 0.80 2.30 -7.51
N LEU A 79 0.53 3.42 -6.82
CA LEU A 79 -0.20 4.53 -7.42
C LEU A 79 0.63 5.22 -8.50
N ALA A 80 -0.02 5.64 -9.58
CA ALA A 80 0.60 6.40 -10.65
C ALA A 80 1.15 7.73 -10.13
N VAL A 81 2.26 8.19 -10.68
CA VAL A 81 2.91 9.45 -10.26
C VAL A 81 2.62 10.54 -11.30
N PRO A 82 2.31 11.78 -10.89
CA PRO A 82 2.08 12.25 -9.51
C PRO A 82 0.62 12.11 -9.06
N GLN A 83 0.40 11.73 -7.80
CA GLN A 83 -0.91 11.90 -7.16
C GLN A 83 -1.00 13.19 -6.34
N PRO A 84 -2.19 13.81 -6.24
CA PRO A 84 -2.44 14.86 -5.26
C PRO A 84 -2.21 14.37 -3.83
N TRP A 85 -1.70 15.26 -2.97
CA TRP A 85 -1.34 14.91 -1.58
C TRP A 85 -2.51 14.30 -0.79
N TYR A 86 -3.73 14.79 -0.99
CA TYR A 86 -4.91 14.32 -0.25
C TYR A 86 -5.28 12.87 -0.61
N VAL A 87 -5.01 12.43 -1.84
CA VAL A 87 -5.21 11.03 -2.28
C VAL A 87 -4.27 10.11 -1.51
N LEU A 88 -3.01 10.52 -1.37
CA LEU A 88 -1.98 9.76 -0.65
C LEU A 88 -2.27 9.69 0.86
N VAL A 89 -2.70 10.81 1.45
CA VAL A 89 -3.11 10.87 2.86
C VAL A 89 -4.32 9.99 3.12
N PHE A 90 -5.32 10.04 2.24
CA PHE A 90 -6.50 9.17 2.33
C PHE A 90 -6.13 7.69 2.23
N ALA A 91 -5.31 7.31 1.25
CA ALA A 91 -4.85 5.93 1.07
C ALA A 91 -4.12 5.43 2.34
N GLY A 92 -3.25 6.27 2.90
CA GLY A 92 -2.51 5.96 4.14
C GLY A 92 -3.42 5.83 5.35
N ALA A 93 -4.38 6.74 5.52
CA ALA A 93 -5.38 6.68 6.60
C ALA A 93 -6.22 5.41 6.50
N PHE A 94 -6.77 5.12 5.32
CA PHE A 94 -7.62 3.95 5.09
C PHE A 94 -6.86 2.65 5.35
N ALA A 95 -5.60 2.56 4.89
CA ALA A 95 -4.73 1.44 5.18
C ALA A 95 -4.59 1.21 6.70
N MET A 96 -4.29 2.26 7.47
CA MET A 96 -4.09 2.13 8.91
C MET A 96 -5.39 1.86 9.67
N VAL A 97 -6.53 2.37 9.19
CA VAL A 97 -7.85 2.00 9.74
C VAL A 97 -8.08 0.49 9.57
N LEU A 98 -7.85 -0.06 8.38
CA LEU A 98 -7.99 -1.51 8.16
C LEU A 98 -7.03 -2.31 9.03
N LYS A 99 -5.79 -1.87 9.17
CA LYS A 99 -4.78 -2.52 10.00
C LYS A 99 -5.20 -2.62 11.48
N HIS A 100 -5.76 -1.54 12.03
CA HIS A 100 -6.08 -1.44 13.45
C HIS A 100 -7.46 -1.99 13.80
N PHE A 101 -8.46 -1.78 12.94
CA PHE A 101 -9.87 -2.08 13.24
C PHE A 101 -10.40 -3.34 12.52
N LEU A 102 -9.84 -3.75 11.38
CA LEU A 102 -10.23 -4.98 10.66
C LEU A 102 -9.20 -6.11 10.86
N ARG A 103 -8.97 -6.48 12.13
CA ARG A 103 -8.12 -7.61 12.53
C ARG A 103 -8.89 -8.56 13.47
N PRO A 104 -9.53 -9.62 12.96
CA PRO A 104 -10.07 -10.67 13.82
C PRO A 104 -8.92 -11.38 14.56
N GLY A 105 -8.83 -11.16 15.87
CA GLY A 105 -7.69 -11.61 16.68
C GLY A 105 -6.39 -10.88 16.30
N ASP A 106 -5.30 -11.62 16.20
CA ASP A 106 -3.96 -11.06 15.86
C ASP A 106 -3.61 -11.15 14.37
N ARG A 107 -4.56 -11.52 13.50
CA ARG A 107 -4.30 -11.73 12.07
C ARG A 107 -4.98 -10.65 11.22
N HIS A 108 -4.18 -10.03 10.35
CA HIS A 108 -4.67 -9.11 9.33
C HIS A 108 -5.30 -9.92 8.19
N ILE A 109 -6.56 -9.63 7.84
CA ILE A 109 -7.23 -10.29 6.71
C ILE A 109 -6.70 -9.76 5.38
N PHE A 110 -6.46 -8.45 5.32
CA PHE A 110 -6.09 -7.72 4.12
C PHE A 110 -4.67 -7.14 4.22
N ASN A 111 -4.02 -6.94 3.07
CA ASN A 111 -2.80 -6.15 2.96
C ASN A 111 -3.17 -4.66 3.10
N PRO A 112 -2.82 -3.98 4.21
CA PRO A 112 -3.24 -2.61 4.46
C PRO A 112 -2.85 -1.64 3.34
N GLY A 113 -1.61 -1.73 2.85
CA GLY A 113 -1.12 -0.89 1.75
C GLY A 113 -1.92 -1.11 0.46
N GLY A 114 -2.12 -2.38 0.08
CA GLY A 114 -2.92 -2.72 -1.11
C GLY A 114 -4.39 -2.27 -0.99
N SER A 115 -4.98 -2.39 0.19
CA SER A 115 -6.34 -1.89 0.43
C SER A 115 -6.42 -0.36 0.39
N GLY A 116 -5.41 0.35 0.88
CA GLY A 116 -5.32 1.81 0.76
C GLY A 116 -5.26 2.27 -0.70
N VAL A 117 -4.46 1.60 -1.54
CA VAL A 117 -4.40 1.86 -2.99
C VAL A 117 -5.77 1.61 -3.63
N MET A 118 -6.40 0.48 -3.34
CA MET A 118 -7.73 0.15 -3.87
C MET A 118 -8.76 1.20 -3.46
N ALA A 119 -8.78 1.61 -2.20
CA ALA A 119 -9.70 2.65 -1.73
C ALA A 119 -9.47 3.98 -2.45
N ALA A 120 -8.23 4.40 -2.67
CA ALA A 120 -7.92 5.60 -3.43
C ALA A 120 -8.39 5.50 -4.89
N HIS A 121 -8.26 4.33 -5.52
CA HIS A 121 -8.80 4.08 -6.86
C HIS A 121 -10.33 4.22 -6.88
N LEU A 122 -11.02 3.59 -5.94
CA LEU A 122 -12.49 3.59 -5.89
C LEU A 122 -13.08 4.98 -5.59
N VAL A 123 -12.45 5.75 -4.71
CA VAL A 123 -12.98 7.04 -4.25
C VAL A 123 -12.55 8.20 -5.17
N PHE A 124 -11.31 8.19 -5.65
CA PHE A 124 -10.74 9.31 -6.42
C PHE A 124 -10.44 8.99 -7.88
N GLY A 125 -10.67 7.75 -8.34
CA GLY A 125 -10.25 7.32 -9.68
C GLY A 125 -8.73 7.27 -9.84
N ALA A 126 -7.97 7.16 -8.74
CA ALA A 126 -6.52 7.15 -8.76
C ALA A 126 -6.01 5.98 -9.63
N SER A 127 -5.15 6.27 -10.60
CA SER A 127 -4.63 5.25 -11.52
C SER A 127 -3.51 4.42 -10.88
N PHE A 128 -3.41 3.16 -11.29
CA PHE A 128 -2.25 2.31 -10.97
C PHE A 128 -1.10 2.65 -11.92
N GLY A 129 0.11 2.79 -11.39
CA GLY A 129 1.30 3.05 -12.21
C GLY A 129 2.48 2.13 -11.94
N TRP A 130 2.53 1.47 -10.78
CA TRP A 130 3.58 0.53 -10.37
C TRP A 130 5.01 0.94 -10.82
N TRP A 131 5.40 2.18 -10.54
CA TRP A 131 6.68 2.73 -11.02
C TRP A 131 7.91 2.13 -10.30
N GLY A 132 7.69 1.34 -9.25
CA GLY A 132 8.71 0.49 -8.63
C GLY A 132 9.15 -0.70 -9.51
N GLU A 133 8.37 -1.10 -10.52
CA GLU A 133 8.72 -2.17 -11.48
C GLU A 133 9.70 -1.71 -12.57
N ALA A 134 10.64 -0.85 -12.20
CA ALA A 134 11.62 -0.30 -13.13
C ALA A 134 12.53 -1.39 -13.78
N ILE A 135 12.67 -2.55 -13.12
CA ILE A 135 13.44 -3.71 -13.57
C ILE A 135 12.64 -4.99 -13.24
N PRO A 136 11.92 -5.59 -14.20
CA PRO A 136 11.10 -6.78 -13.98
C PRO A 136 11.87 -7.95 -13.37
N GLU A 137 13.13 -8.15 -13.75
CA GLU A 137 14.00 -9.20 -13.22
C GLU A 137 14.26 -9.02 -11.72
N LEU A 138 14.39 -7.78 -11.25
CA LEU A 138 14.61 -7.47 -9.84
C LEU A 138 13.33 -7.69 -9.02
N VAL A 139 12.17 -7.45 -9.63
CA VAL A 139 10.86 -7.78 -9.04
C VAL A 139 10.67 -9.29 -8.94
N ILE A 140 11.03 -10.04 -9.99
CA ILE A 140 10.93 -11.51 -10.01
C ILE A 140 11.93 -12.12 -9.02
N VAL A 141 13.21 -11.76 -9.07
CA VAL A 141 14.25 -12.33 -8.20
C VAL A 141 14.02 -11.93 -6.75
N GLY A 142 13.78 -10.65 -6.48
CA GLY A 142 13.49 -10.20 -5.11
C GLY A 142 12.15 -10.73 -4.60
N GLY A 143 11.13 -10.80 -5.46
CA GLY A 143 9.87 -11.46 -5.17
C GLY A 143 10.03 -12.95 -4.86
N LEU A 144 10.85 -13.67 -5.61
CA LEU A 144 11.17 -15.09 -5.37
C LEU A 144 12.04 -15.30 -4.13
N LEU A 145 12.93 -14.37 -3.78
CA LEU A 145 13.70 -14.43 -2.54
C LEU A 145 12.80 -14.15 -1.33
N VAL A 146 11.93 -13.17 -1.43
CA VAL A 146 10.89 -12.89 -0.42
C VAL A 146 9.94 -14.10 -0.34
N ILE A 147 9.35 -14.58 -1.44
CA ILE A 147 8.52 -15.80 -1.47
C ILE A 147 9.30 -17.03 -0.96
N GLY A 148 10.60 -17.11 -1.26
CA GLY A 148 11.56 -18.10 -0.78
C GLY A 148 11.69 -18.14 0.74
N VAL A 149 11.69 -16.96 1.38
CA VAL A 149 11.59 -16.82 2.83
C VAL A 149 10.16 -17.06 3.34
N PHE A 150 9.15 -16.76 2.52
CA PHE A 150 7.72 -16.81 2.83
C PHE A 150 7.00 -18.12 2.48
N PHE A 151 7.70 -19.22 2.16
CA PHE A 151 7.11 -20.52 1.74
C PHE A 151 6.10 -21.14 2.73
N LEU A 152 5.74 -20.48 3.83
CA LEU A 152 4.70 -20.86 4.79
C LEU A 152 3.47 -19.92 4.85
N ARG A 153 3.36 -18.86 4.05
CA ARG A 153 2.23 -17.88 4.11
C ARG A 153 1.64 -17.43 2.76
N LEU A 154 1.63 -18.33 1.76
CA LEU A 154 1.07 -18.06 0.42
C LEU A 154 -0.42 -17.66 0.43
N TRP A 155 -1.16 -17.94 1.50
CA TRP A 155 -2.56 -17.55 1.63
C TRP A 155 -2.78 -16.02 1.58
N ILE A 156 -1.79 -15.19 1.96
CA ILE A 156 -1.92 -13.72 1.94
C ILE A 156 -1.90 -13.15 0.50
N PRO A 157 -0.93 -13.51 -0.37
CA PRO A 157 -1.02 -13.18 -1.80
C PRO A 157 -2.28 -13.73 -2.47
N VAL A 158 -2.70 -14.95 -2.09
CA VAL A 158 -3.90 -15.58 -2.64
C VAL A 158 -5.16 -14.82 -2.25
N THR A 159 -5.33 -14.36 -1.00
CA THR A 159 -6.51 -13.58 -0.61
C THR A 159 -6.57 -12.23 -1.33
N TYR A 160 -5.42 -11.58 -1.53
CA TYR A 160 -5.35 -10.36 -2.36
C TYR A 160 -5.75 -10.65 -3.80
N ALA A 161 -5.17 -11.68 -4.43
CA ALA A 161 -5.47 -12.05 -5.80
C ALA A 161 -6.96 -12.40 -5.98
N VAL A 162 -7.53 -13.20 -5.07
CA VAL A 162 -8.95 -13.53 -5.07
C VAL A 162 -9.80 -12.27 -4.92
N GLY A 163 -9.49 -11.39 -3.97
CA GLY A 163 -10.21 -10.13 -3.79
C GLY A 163 -10.15 -9.23 -5.02
N TYR A 164 -8.97 -9.13 -5.65
CA TYR A 164 -8.75 -8.39 -6.89
C TYR A 164 -9.59 -8.95 -8.04
N PHE A 165 -9.52 -10.26 -8.29
CA PHE A 165 -10.27 -10.89 -9.38
C PHE A 165 -11.78 -10.90 -9.12
N LEU A 166 -12.22 -11.02 -7.87
CA LEU A 166 -13.64 -10.87 -7.52
C LEU A 166 -14.13 -9.45 -7.77
N PHE A 167 -13.37 -8.45 -7.32
CA PHE A 167 -13.71 -7.05 -7.55
C PHE A 167 -13.82 -6.74 -9.05
N TRP A 168 -12.79 -7.09 -9.83
CA TRP A 168 -12.79 -6.84 -11.28
C TRP A 168 -13.80 -7.70 -12.04
N GLY A 169 -14.04 -8.94 -11.60
CA GLY A 169 -15.09 -9.77 -12.15
C GLY A 169 -16.48 -9.16 -11.95
N LEU A 170 -16.77 -8.66 -10.75
CA LEU A 170 -18.03 -7.98 -10.44
C LEU A 170 -18.15 -6.63 -11.17
N ALA A 171 -17.07 -5.85 -11.26
CA ALA A 171 -17.01 -4.60 -12.01
C ALA A 171 -17.27 -4.82 -13.51
N ALA A 172 -16.76 -5.91 -14.09
CA ALA A 172 -17.01 -6.28 -15.47
C ALA A 172 -18.49 -6.68 -15.69
N LEU A 173 -19.08 -7.45 -14.77
CA LEU A 173 -20.47 -7.89 -14.84
C LEU A 173 -21.49 -6.74 -14.67
N THR A 174 -21.12 -5.72 -13.90
CA THR A 174 -21.98 -4.54 -13.65
C THR A 174 -21.81 -3.45 -14.69
N GLY A 175 -20.92 -3.63 -15.67
CA GLY A 175 -20.58 -2.60 -16.65
C GLY A 175 -19.82 -1.42 -16.05
N TYR A 176 -19.29 -1.54 -14.81
CA TYR A 176 -18.50 -0.49 -14.16
C TYR A 176 -17.26 -0.10 -14.98
N GLY A 177 -16.68 -1.05 -15.71
CA GLY A 177 -15.58 -0.77 -16.65
C GLY A 177 -15.99 0.06 -17.89
N ASN A 178 -17.30 0.17 -18.16
CA ASN A 178 -17.89 0.96 -19.26
C ASN A 178 -18.60 2.22 -18.75
N LEU A 179 -18.75 2.39 -17.44
CA LEU A 179 -19.17 3.65 -16.88
C LEU A 179 -17.96 4.57 -17.03
N GLU A 180 -18.07 5.57 -17.91
CA GLU A 180 -17.40 6.84 -17.67
C GLU A 180 -17.88 7.29 -16.29
N VAL A 181 -17.23 6.82 -15.23
CA VAL A 181 -17.46 7.35 -13.89
C VAL A 181 -17.10 8.81 -14.06
N PRO A 182 -18.08 9.74 -14.12
CA PRO A 182 -17.74 11.14 -14.17
C PRO A 182 -16.91 11.31 -12.90
N PRO A 183 -15.67 11.82 -12.98
CA PRO A 183 -14.93 12.11 -11.76
C PRO A 183 -15.92 12.86 -10.88
N LEU A 184 -16.17 12.35 -9.67
CA LEU A 184 -16.89 13.11 -8.64
C LEU A 184 -16.17 14.44 -8.62
N THR A 185 -16.79 15.42 -9.26
CA THR A 185 -16.01 16.36 -10.05
C THR A 185 -15.35 17.26 -9.05
N ILE A 186 -14.02 17.27 -9.06
CA ILE A 186 -13.19 18.23 -8.32
C ILE A 186 -13.69 19.68 -8.56
N GLN A 187 -14.46 19.93 -9.62
CA GLN A 187 -15.24 21.16 -9.84
C GLN A 187 -16.10 21.60 -8.64
N ALA A 188 -16.60 20.69 -7.79
CA ALA A 188 -17.34 21.07 -6.58
C ALA A 188 -16.43 21.60 -5.45
N LEU A 189 -15.16 21.18 -5.41
CA LEU A 189 -14.18 21.62 -4.40
C LEU A 189 -13.34 22.82 -4.87
N THR A 190 -13.18 23.03 -6.18
CA THR A 190 -12.49 24.21 -6.74
C THR A 190 -13.35 25.48 -6.76
N ASN A 191 -14.65 25.36 -6.50
CA ASN A 191 -15.61 26.47 -6.46
C ASN A 191 -15.96 26.94 -5.03
N LEU A 192 -15.24 26.47 -4.00
CA LEU A 192 -15.36 27.04 -2.66
C LEU A 192 -14.72 28.44 -2.66
N PRO A 193 -15.44 29.50 -2.27
CA PRO A 193 -14.82 30.81 -2.09
C PRO A 193 -13.73 30.71 -1.02
N LEU A 194 -12.54 31.25 -1.34
CA LEU A 194 -11.44 31.47 -0.40
C LEU A 194 -11.86 32.38 0.75
#